data_AF-A0A846CVI1-F1
#
_entry.id   AF-A0A846CVI1-F1
#
_cell.length_a   1.000
_cell.length_b   1.000
_cell.length_c   1.000
_cell.angle_alpha   90.00
_cell.angle_beta   90.00
_cell.angle_gamma   90.00
#
_symmetry.space_group_name_H-M   'P 1'
#
loop_
_entity.id
_entity.type
_entity.pdbx_description
1 polymer ?
#
loop_
_entity_poly.entity_id
_entity_poly.type
_entity_poly.pdbx_seq_one_letter_code
_entity_poly.pdbx_strand_id
1 'polypeptide(L)' 'ELHTFDRYRRGFNSICFSPDGQMIASGSKDGKVILWNLNLESLIKLGCEWVGDYLKNNPNVSENDRQLCENF' A
#
# COMPACT_ATOMS: atom_id res chain seq x y z
N GLU A 1 -3.88 5.27 -17.89
CA GLU A 1 -4.39 6.62 -17.59
C GLU A 1 -4.19 6.86 -16.09
N LEU A 2 -3.64 8.01 -15.68
CA LEU A 2 -3.31 8.29 -14.27
C LEU A 2 -4.45 9.10 -13.64
N HIS A 3 -5.11 8.55 -12.61
CA HIS A 3 -6.19 9.23 -11.90
C HIS A 3 -5.63 10.10 -10.77
N THR A 4 -5.76 11.42 -10.88
CA THR A 4 -5.37 12.39 -9.86
C THR A 4 -6.60 12.85 -9.08
N PHE A 5 -6.59 12.74 -7.75
CA PHE A 5 -7.71 13.15 -6.88
C PHE A 5 -7.45 14.57 -6.35
N ASP A 6 -8.07 15.58 -6.97
CA ASP A 6 -7.94 16.99 -6.59
C ASP A 6 -8.87 17.37 -5.45
N ARG A 7 -8.37 17.44 -4.21
CA ARG A 7 -9.11 18.06 -3.10
C ARG A 7 -8.26 19.06 -2.28
N TYR A 8 -8.35 20.30 -2.72
CA TYR A 8 -8.34 21.57 -1.95
C TYR A 8 -7.03 22.22 -1.45
N ARG A 9 -7.09 23.56 -1.51
CA ARG A 9 -6.06 24.60 -1.63
C ARG A 9 -5.15 24.78 -0.41
N ARG A 10 -3.86 25.02 -0.71
CA ARG A 10 -2.67 25.31 0.15
C ARG A 10 -1.91 24.07 0.64
N GLY A 11 -1.09 23.45 -0.22
CA GLY A 11 -0.21 22.38 0.29
C GLY A 11 0.30 21.31 -0.68
N PHE A 12 -0.06 21.35 -1.95
CA PHE A 12 -0.08 20.12 -2.76
C PHE A 12 1.30 19.45 -2.93
N ASN A 13 1.52 18.40 -2.13
CA ASN A 13 2.29 17.25 -2.57
C ASN A 13 1.34 16.38 -3.40
N SER A 14 1.70 16.09 -4.65
CA SER A 14 0.92 15.16 -5.49
C SER A 14 1.46 13.75 -5.27
N ILE A 15 0.58 12.74 -5.22
CA ILE A 15 0.97 11.34 -5.17
C ILE A 15 0.18 10.55 -6.21
N CYS A 16 0.84 9.66 -6.95
CA CYS A 16 0.18 8.75 -7.87
C CYS A 16 0.86 7.38 -7.89
N PHE A 17 0.08 6.35 -8.21
CA PHE A 17 0.58 5.00 -8.44
C PHE A 17 0.84 4.79 -9.93
N SER A 18 1.89 4.03 -10.25
CA SER A 18 2.05 3.50 -11.60
C SER A 18 0.90 2.53 -11.92
N PRO A 19 0.50 2.38 -13.20
CA PRO A 19 -0.58 1.47 -13.59
C PRO A 19 -0.34 0.01 -13.20
N ASP A 20 0.92 -0.41 -13.07
CA ASP A 20 1.32 -1.75 -12.63
C ASP A 20 1.46 -1.87 -11.10
N GLY A 21 1.25 -0.78 -10.34
CA GLY A 21 1.32 -0.76 -8.88
C GLY A 21 2.74 -0.89 -8.29
N GLN A 22 3.77 -0.98 -9.12
CA GLN A 22 5.16 -1.20 -8.67
C GLN A 22 5.85 0.09 -8.20
N MET A 23 5.25 1.26 -8.44
CA MET A 23 5.87 2.54 -8.11
C MET A 23 4.86 3.55 -7.58
N ILE A 24 5.34 4.40 -6.66
CA ILE A 24 4.70 5.68 -6.33
C ILE A 24 5.56 6.80 -6.90
N ALA A 25 4.93 7.76 -7.56
CA ALA A 25 5.53 9.07 -7.79
C ALA A 25 4.95 10.08 -6.80
N SER A 26 5.83 10.82 -6.14
CA SER A 26 5.46 11.96 -5.30
C SER A 26 6.11 13.23 -5.82
N GLY A 27 5.30 14.27 -6.07
CA GLY A 27 5.75 15.60 -6.49
C GLY A 27 5.73 16.59 -5.33
N SER A 28 6.79 17.38 -5.20
CA SER A 28 6.95 18.44 -4.20
C SER A 28 6.85 19.84 -4.83
N LYS A 29 6.51 20.84 -4.02
CA LYS A 29 6.43 22.26 -4.44
C LYS A 29 7.76 22.84 -4.91
N ASP A 30 8.89 22.24 -4.53
CA ASP A 30 10.22 22.64 -4.99
C ASP A 30 10.55 22.11 -6.40
N GLY A 31 9.56 21.53 -7.10
CA GLY A 31 9.70 21.01 -8.45
C GLY A 31 10.36 19.63 -8.51
N LYS A 32 10.65 19.01 -7.37
CA LYS A 32 11.23 17.66 -7.32
C LYS A 32 10.15 16.60 -7.38
N VAL A 33 10.49 15.53 -8.09
CA VAL A 33 9.71 14.29 -8.12
C VAL A 33 10.57 13.19 -7.51
N ILE A 34 10.01 12.44 -6.57
CA ILE A 34 10.62 11.22 -6.03
C ILE A 34 9.81 10.03 -6.55
N LEU A 35 10.54 9.04 -7.05
CA LEU A 35 9.99 7.74 -7.43
C LEU A 35 10.37 6.74 -6.35
N TRP A 36 9.35 6.10 -5.78
CA TRP A 36 9.49 5.06 -4.78
C TRP A 36 9.20 3.72 -5.45
N ASN A 37 10.14 2.79 -5.35
CA ASN A 37 9.86 1.42 -5.73
C ASN A 37 9.00 0.79 -4.63
N LEU A 38 7.81 0.34 -5.03
CA LEU A 38 6.90 -0.42 -4.20
C LEU A 38 6.95 -1.88 -4.63
N ASN A 39 7.63 -2.70 -3.86
CA ASN A 39 7.43 -4.14 -3.94
C ASN A 39 6.26 -4.52 -3.01
N LEU A 40 5.03 -4.36 -3.51
CA LEU A 40 3.81 -4.64 -2.74
C LEU A 40 3.77 -6.11 -2.27
N GLU A 41 4.24 -7.04 -3.09
CA GLU A 41 4.33 -8.46 -2.75
C GLU A 41 5.20 -8.69 -1.51
N SER A 42 6.39 -8.10 -1.47
CA SER A 42 7.29 -8.19 -0.30
C SER A 42 6.68 -7.55 0.94
N LEU A 43 5.93 -6.45 0.78
CA LEU A 43 5.28 -5.79 1.90
C LEU A 43 4.13 -6.61 2.47
N ILE A 44 3.33 -7.24 1.61
CA ILE A 44 2.25 -8.15 2.02
C ILE A 44 2.84 -9.35 2.77
N LYS A 45 3.92 -9.94 2.25
CA LYS A 45 4.61 -11.05 2.90
C LYS A 45 5.09 -10.67 4.31
N LEU A 46 5.77 -9.54 4.45
CA LEU A 46 6.23 -9.05 5.75
C LEU A 46 5.06 -8.80 6.71
N GLY A 47 3.97 -8.20 6.24
CA GLY A 47 2.77 -8.00 7.05
C GLY A 47 2.16 -9.33 7.51
N CYS A 48 2.11 -10.32 6.62
CA CYS A 48 1.60 -11.66 6.90
C CYS A 48 2.49 -12.45 7.88
N GLU A 49 3.80 -12.27 7.83
CA GLU A 49 4.72 -12.81 8.84
C GLU A 49 4.40 -12.28 10.25
N TRP A 50 3.90 -11.05 10.37
CA TRP A 50 3.61 -10.43 11.66
C TRP A 50 2.22 -10.78 12.19
N VAL A 51 1.22 -10.81 11.31
CA VAL A 51 -0.19 -10.97 11.70
C VAL A 51 -0.67 -12.43 11.61
N GLY A 52 0.08 -13.31 10.95
CA GLY A 52 -0.34 -14.69 10.67
C GLY A 52 -0.76 -15.47 11.91
N ASP A 53 0.04 -15.42 12.98
CA ASP A 53 -0.29 -16.11 14.24
C ASP A 53 -1.53 -15.51 14.91
N TYR A 54 -1.73 -14.20 14.81
CA TYR A 54 -2.92 -13.54 15.32
C TYR A 54 -4.18 -14.01 14.57
N LEU A 55 -4.13 -14.03 13.23
CA LEU A 55 -5.25 -14.48 12.39
C LEU A 55 -5.63 -15.92 12.70
N LYS A 56 -4.64 -16.81 12.89
CA LYS A 56 -4.89 -18.23 13.13
C LYS A 56 -5.40 -18.53 14.54
N ASN A 57 -4.96 -17.80 15.56
CA ASN A 57 -5.19 -18.19 16.95
C ASN A 57 -6.20 -17.32 17.70
N ASN A 58 -6.56 -16.14 17.18
CA ASN A 58 -7.51 -15.27 17.87
C ASN A 58 -8.97 -15.75 17.67
N PRO A 59 -9.75 -15.96 18.75
CA PRO A 59 -11.15 -16.39 18.64
C PRO A 59 -12.08 -15.31 18.08
N ASN A 60 -11.66 -14.04 18.08
CA ASN A 60 -12.46 -12.92 17.58
C ASN A 60 -12.27 -12.65 16.08
N VAL A 61 -11.42 -13.42 15.41
CA VAL A 61 -11.19 -13.33 13.95
C VAL A 61 -12.19 -14.24 13.23
N SER A 62 -12.79 -13.74 12.16
CA SER A 62 -13.74 -14.51 11.36
C SER A 62 -13.04 -15.66 10.61
N GLU A 63 -13.74 -16.77 10.37
CA GLU A 63 -13.15 -17.91 9.65
C GLU A 63 -12.62 -17.54 8.26
N ASN A 64 -13.27 -16.61 7.56
CA ASN A 64 -12.81 -16.13 6.25
C ASN A 64 -11.46 -15.40 6.33
N ASP A 65 -11.24 -14.65 7.41
CA ASP A 65 -10.03 -13.84 7.56
C ASP A 65 -8.82 -14.67 8.02
N ARG A 66 -9.05 -15.89 8.54
CA ARG A 66 -7.95 -16.79 8.97
C ARG A 66 -7.00 -17.15 7.84
N GLN A 67 -7.50 -17.17 6.60
CA GLN A 67 -6.76 -17.60 5.41
C GLN A 67 -6.11 -16.47 4.61
N LEU A 68 -6.23 -15.21 5.06
CA LEU A 68 -5.72 -14.03 4.32
C LEU A 68 -4.23 -14.12 3.97
N CYS A 69 -3.45 -14.86 4.76
CA CYS A 69 -2.00 -14.99 4.62
C CYS A 69 -1.54 -16.37 4.13
N GLU A 70 -2.44 -17.23 3.65
CA GLU A 70 -2.07 -18.60 3.22
C GLU A 70 -1.51 -18.69 1.79
N ASN A 71 -1.63 -17.61 1.00
CA ASN A 71 -1.28 -17.58 -0.42
C ASN A 71 -0.16 -16.57 -0.78
N PHE A 72 0.62 -16.12 0.20
CA PHE A 72 1.72 -15.15 0.04
C PHE A 72 3.04 -15.67 0.64
#